data_AF-A0A060R8W1-F1
#
_entry.id   AF-A0A060R8W1-F1
#
_cell.length_a   1.000
_cell.length_b   1.000
_cell.length_c   1.000
_cell.angle_alpha   90.00
_cell.angle_beta   90.00
_cell.angle_gamma   90.00
#
_symmetry.space_group_name_H-M   'P 1'
#
loop_
_entity.id
_entity.type
_entity.pdbx_description
1 polymer ?
#
loop_
_entity_poly.entity_id
_entity_poly.type
_entity_poly.pdbx_seq_one_letter_code
_entity_poly.pdbx_strand_id
1 'polypeptide(L)' 'MVGVSQNLTTYVARHSWATVAKEKGISVAIISEGLGHCTESVTNVYLKSFDQVVLDEANSQVSLL' A
#
# COMPACT_ATOMS: atom_id res chain seq x y z
N MET A 1 0.89 -12.00 24.95
CA MET A 1 0.05 -11.49 23.85
C MET A 1 0.77 -10.31 23.20
N VAL A 2 0.62 -10.08 21.89
CA VAL A 2 1.41 -9.09 21.10
C VAL A 2 0.91 -7.63 21.26
N GLY A 3 0.03 -7.34 22.23
CA GLY A 3 -0.34 -5.97 22.57
C GLY A 3 -1.21 -5.22 21.54
N VAL A 4 -1.88 -5.92 20.64
CA VAL A 4 -2.81 -5.30 19.67
C VAL A 4 -4.19 -5.12 20.31
N SER A 5 -4.70 -3.89 20.34
CA SER A 5 -6.00 -3.54 20.94
C SER A 5 -7.16 -3.61 19.95
N GLN A 6 -6.88 -3.64 18.65
CA GLN A 6 -7.87 -3.74 17.59
C GLN A 6 -8.36 -5.17 17.41
N ASN A 7 -9.62 -5.31 17.00
CA ASN A 7 -10.19 -6.60 16.61
C ASN A 7 -9.48 -7.14 15.37
N LEU A 8 -8.73 -8.23 15.54
CA LEU A 8 -8.07 -8.90 14.45
C LEU A 8 -9.07 -9.69 13.62
N THR A 9 -9.08 -9.42 12.33
CA THR A 9 -9.85 -10.17 11.32
C THR A 9 -8.95 -10.46 10.12
N THR A 10 -9.39 -11.32 9.21
CA THR A 10 -8.69 -11.55 7.95
C THR A 10 -8.59 -10.27 7.10
N TYR A 11 -9.51 -9.33 7.26
CA TYR A 11 -9.43 -8.01 6.63
C TYR A 11 -8.23 -7.19 7.14
N VAL A 12 -7.88 -7.30 8.42
CA VAL A 12 -6.69 -6.62 8.97
C VAL A 12 -5.43 -7.12 8.24
N ALA A 13 -5.26 -8.44 8.11
CA ALA A 13 -4.12 -9.01 7.41
C ALA A 13 -4.09 -8.60 5.91
N ARG A 14 -5.25 -8.61 5.24
CA ARG A 14 -5.39 -8.18 3.84
C ARG A 14 -4.98 -6.72 3.65
N HIS A 15 -5.42 -5.83 4.54
CA HIS A 15 -5.01 -4.42 4.51
C HIS A 15 -3.52 -4.25 4.80
N SER A 16 -2.99 -4.93 5.83
CA SER A 16 -1.57 -4.88 6.16
C SER A 16 -0.69 -5.30 4.97
N TRP A 17 -1.05 -6.38 4.28
CA TRP A 17 -0.32 -6.82 3.08
C TRP A 17 -0.32 -5.75 1.98
N ALA A 18 -1.48 -5.18 1.66
CA ALA A 18 -1.61 -4.16 0.62
C ALA A 18 -0.82 -2.88 0.94
N THR A 19 -0.84 -2.43 2.21
CA THR A 19 -0.07 -1.28 2.68
C THR A 19 1.43 -1.53 2.54
N VAL A 20 1.93 -2.66 3.04
CA VAL A 20 3.36 -2.99 2.95
C VAL A 20 3.81 -3.15 1.48
N ALA A 21 2.97 -3.74 0.63
CA ALA A 21 3.27 -3.87 -0.80
C ALA A 21 3.41 -2.48 -1.45
N LYS A 22 2.51 -1.55 -1.15
CA LYS A 22 2.60 -0.17 -1.63
C LYS A 22 3.86 0.54 -1.14
N GLU A 23 4.18 0.44 0.15
CA GLU A 23 5.39 1.05 0.74
C GLU A 23 6.68 0.53 0.11
N LYS A 24 6.68 -0.73 -0.36
CA LYS A 24 7.78 -1.33 -1.13
C LYS A 24 7.82 -0.91 -2.61
N GLY A 25 6.95 0.00 -3.03
CA GLY A 25 6.88 0.48 -4.42
C GLY A 25 6.28 -0.51 -5.41
N ILE A 26 5.55 -1.54 -4.94
CA ILE A 26 4.85 -2.48 -5.84
C ILE A 26 3.71 -1.72 -6.51
N SER A 27 3.54 -1.95 -7.82
CA SER A 27 2.53 -1.26 -8.61
C SER A 27 1.11 -1.56 -8.12
N VAL A 28 0.22 -0.57 -8.24
CA VAL A 28 -1.19 -0.71 -7.85
C VAL A 28 -1.88 -1.82 -8.65
N ALA A 29 -1.50 -2.04 -9.91
CA ALA A 29 -1.97 -3.16 -10.73
C ALA A 29 -1.68 -4.53 -10.06
N ILE A 30 -0.44 -4.79 -9.64
CA ILE A 30 -0.06 -6.06 -8.98
C ILE A 30 -0.79 -6.22 -7.64
N ILE A 31 -0.89 -5.14 -6.86
CA ILE A 31 -1.63 -5.14 -5.60
C ILE A 31 -3.12 -5.43 -5.86
N SER A 32 -3.71 -4.81 -6.88
CA SER A 32 -5.10 -4.98 -7.27
C SER A 32 -5.41 -6.42 -7.65
N GLU A 33 -4.55 -7.04 -8.46
CA GLU A 33 -4.67 -8.44 -8.85
C GLU A 33 -4.52 -9.38 -7.65
N GLY A 34 -3.52 -9.15 -6.78
CA GLY A 34 -3.32 -9.94 -5.56
C GLY A 34 -4.46 -9.82 -4.55
N LEU A 35 -5.20 -8.70 -4.55
CA LEU A 35 -6.40 -8.52 -3.74
C LEU A 35 -7.67 -9.07 -4.42
N GLY A 36 -7.61 -9.48 -5.69
CA GLY A 36 -8.78 -9.92 -6.46
C GLY A 36 -9.77 -8.79 -6.75
N HIS A 37 -9.29 -7.54 -6.89
CA HIS A 37 -10.14 -6.40 -7.22
C HIS A 37 -10.36 -6.28 -8.74
N CYS A 38 -11.59 -5.97 -9.14
CA CYS A 38 -11.97 -5.83 -10.54
C CYS A 38 -11.30 -4.64 -11.24
N THR A 39 -10.94 -3.59 -10.48
CA THR A 39 -10.26 -2.41 -11.01
C THR A 39 -9.27 -1.85 -10.00
N GLU A 40 -8.24 -1.17 -10.49
CA GLU A 40 -7.27 -0.44 -9.65
C GLU A 40 -7.94 0.69 -8.86
N SER A 41 -9.06 1.23 -9.34
CA SER A 41 -9.84 2.25 -8.62
C SER A 41 -10.32 1.74 -7.26
N VAL A 42 -10.83 0.50 -7.20
CA VAL A 42 -11.22 -0.14 -5.94
C VAL A 42 -10.02 -0.25 -5.01
N THR A 43 -8.86 -0.63 -5.53
CA THR A 43 -7.62 -0.75 -4.76
C THR A 43 -7.17 0.61 -4.20
N ASN A 44 -7.25 1.68 -5.00
CA ASN A 44 -6.85 3.02 -4.58
C ASN A 44 -7.68 3.56 -3.40
N VAL A 45 -8.96 3.21 -3.29
CA VAL A 45 -9.80 3.59 -2.13
C VAL A 45 -9.25 3.04 -0.81
N TYR A 46 -8.58 1.89 -0.85
CA TYR A 46 -8.05 1.22 0.34
C TYR A 46 -6.58 1.50 0.62
N LEU A 47 -5.88 2.18 -0.29
CA LEU A 47 -4.46 2.48 -0.15
C LEU A 47 -4.25 3.89 0.38
N LYS A 48 -3.66 4.01 1.57
CA LYS A 48 -3.21 5.28 2.14
C LYS A 48 -2.25 5.99 1.18
N SER A 49 -2.26 7.32 1.12
CA SER A 49 -1.27 8.12 0.39
C SER A 49 0.17 7.73 0.78
N PHE A 50 1.11 7.90 -0.15
CA PHE A 50 2.53 7.72 0.17
C PHE A 50 2.99 8.73 1.22
N ASP A 51 3.92 8.30 2.08
CA ASP A 51 4.56 9.21 3.02
C ASP A 51 5.51 10.16 2.27
N GLN A 52 5.70 11.36 2.82
CA GLN A 52 6.48 12.43 2.19
C GLN A 52 7.90 11.98 1.81
N VAL A 53 8.54 11.16 2.65
CA VAL A 53 9.90 10.64 2.40
C VAL A 53 9.98 9.85 1.09
N VAL A 54 8.96 9.03 0.79
CA VAL A 54 8.90 8.25 -0.46
C VAL A 54 8.74 9.16 -1.67
N LEU A 55 7.95 10.23 -1.53
CA LEU A 55 7.78 11.23 -2.58
C LEU A 55 9.06 12.03 -2.80
N ASP A 56 9.76 12.41 -1.73
CA ASP A 56 11.04 13.14 -1.79
C ASP A 56 12.12 12.31 -2.48
N GLU A 57 12.21 11.01 -2.16
CA GLU A 57 13.13 10.08 -2.83
C GLU A 57 12.80 9.94 -4.33
N ALA A 58 11.53 9.75 -4.67
CA ALA A 58 11.08 9.70 -6.07
C ALA A 58 11.41 11.01 -6.81
N ASN A 59 11.17 12.16 -6.19
CA ASN A 59 11.50 13.47 -6.75
C ASN A 59 13.01 13.62 -6.95
N SER A 60 13.83 13.18 -6.00
CA SER A 60 15.30 13.21 -6.12
C SER A 60 15.79 12.36 -7.29
N GLN A 61 15.18 11.20 -7.55
CA GLN A 61 15.58 10.32 -8.65
C GLN A 61 15.30 10.94 -10.02
N VAL A 62 14.21 11.70 -10.15
CA VAL A 62 13.81 12.32 -11.42
C VAL A 62 14.48 13.69 -11.64
N SER A 63 14.75 14.43 -10.55
CA SER A 63 15.30 15.80 -10.62
C SER A 63 16.83 15.88 -10.65
N LEU A 64 17.56 14.77 -10.40
CA LEU A 64 19.02 14.70 -10.53
C LEU A 64 19.50 14.41 -11.98
N LEU A 65 18.68 14.73 -12.98
CA LEU A 65 19.08 14.92 -14.39
C LEU A 65 19.49 16.38 -14.62
#